data_AF-A0A0C9W6Y3-F1
#
_entry.id   AF-A0A0C9W6Y3-F1
#
_cell.length_a   1.000
_cell.length_b   1.000
_cell.length_c   1.000
_cell.angle_alpha   90.00
_cell.angle_beta   90.00
_cell.angle_gamma   90.00
#
_symmetry.space_group_name_H-M   'P 1'
#
loop_
_entity.id
_entity.type
_entity.pdbx_description
1 polymer ?
#
loop_
_entity_poly.entity_id
_entity_poly.type
_entity_poly.pdbx_seq_one_letter_code
_entity_poly.pdbx_strand_id
1 'polypeptide(L)'
;MSQDCKEKDLPPPYQPSPQSQPPPSGYRIPLNISSTFPNLYYTKTPPCYDADGTSPVFIGSAIFNNSVHPCKVAPHLNPVCRVPYGGSEVEHHGRYDLLPFDPETMEWVPTSLGRIPNKRDPVQGGYEENGAKLYHAMATVRAVRVPGKTGEHLGGCNVAFGCEEHIITRGYEILCWRR
;
A
#
# COMPACT_ATOMS: atom_id res chain seq x y z
N MET A 1 -33.52 -24.33 55.82
CA MET A 1 -33.22 -23.21 54.91
C MET A 1 -31.72 -23.22 54.69
N SER A 2 -31.26 -23.91 53.64
CA SER A 2 -29.84 -23.97 53.31
C SER A 2 -29.63 -23.19 52.02
N GLN A 3 -28.82 -22.14 52.11
CA GLN A 3 -28.41 -21.32 50.98
C GLN A 3 -27.27 -22.03 50.26
N ASP A 4 -27.48 -22.30 48.97
CA ASP A 4 -26.49 -22.87 48.07
C ASP A 4 -25.89 -21.71 47.25
N CYS A 5 -24.63 -21.36 47.52
CA CYS A 5 -23.91 -20.32 46.79
C CYS A 5 -23.39 -20.92 45.48
N LYS A 6 -24.03 -20.58 44.36
CA LYS A 6 -23.54 -20.88 43.01
C LYS A 6 -22.22 -20.16 42.76
N GLU A 7 -21.16 -20.94 42.62
CA GLU A 7 -19.87 -20.54 42.08
C GLU A 7 -20.08 -20.06 40.63
N LYS A 8 -19.64 -18.83 40.33
CA LYS A 8 -19.74 -18.25 38.98
C LYS A 8 -18.56 -18.76 38.17
N ASP A 9 -18.82 -19.57 37.16
CA ASP A 9 -17.83 -19.97 36.16
C ASP A 9 -17.15 -18.74 35.55
N LEU A 10 -15.88 -18.57 35.85
CA LEU A 10 -15.04 -17.55 35.22
C LEU A 10 -14.74 -17.99 33.78
N PRO A 11 -14.82 -17.08 32.79
CA PRO A 11 -14.41 -17.41 31.43
C PRO A 11 -12.92 -17.80 31.43
N PRO A 12 -12.52 -18.76 30.57
CA PRO A 12 -11.13 -19.21 30.53
C PRO A 12 -10.19 -18.03 30.22
N PRO A 13 -9.00 -18.00 30.82
CA PRO A 13 -8.02 -16.96 30.58
C PRO A 13 -7.69 -16.88 29.09
N TYR A 14 -7.70 -15.66 28.55
CA TYR A 14 -7.33 -15.38 27.17
C TYR A 14 -5.94 -15.95 26.86
N GLN A 15 -5.89 -17.02 26.08
CA GLN A 15 -4.65 -17.51 25.51
C GLN A 15 -4.37 -16.68 24.25
N PRO A 16 -3.25 -15.93 24.18
CA PRO A 16 -2.88 -15.26 22.95
C PRO A 16 -2.66 -16.31 21.86
N SER A 17 -3.47 -16.24 20.81
CA SER A 17 -3.31 -17.07 19.62
C SER A 17 -1.93 -16.85 18.98
N PRO A 18 -1.30 -17.90 18.42
CA PRO A 18 -0.01 -17.76 17.75
C PRO A 18 -0.14 -16.75 16.59
N GLN A 19 0.70 -15.71 16.63
CA GLN A 19 0.94 -14.65 15.62
C GLN A 19 -0.12 -14.59 14.50
N SER A 20 -1.14 -13.73 14.66
CA SER A 20 -2.08 -13.45 13.58
C SER A 20 -1.32 -12.92 12.37
N GLN A 21 -1.38 -13.64 11.25
CA GLN A 21 -0.89 -13.18 9.95
C GLN A 21 -1.44 -11.77 9.68
N PRO A 22 -0.63 -10.85 9.12
CA PRO A 22 -1.12 -9.52 8.81
C PRO A 22 -2.30 -9.60 7.83
N PRO A 23 -3.24 -8.64 7.88
CA PRO A 23 -4.31 -8.59 6.88
C PRO A 23 -3.71 -8.51 5.46
N PRO A 24 -4.39 -9.00 4.41
CA PRO A 24 -3.86 -8.98 3.04
C PRO A 24 -3.42 -7.61 2.54
N SER A 25 -4.03 -6.53 3.06
CA SER A 25 -3.69 -5.15 2.77
C SER A 25 -2.62 -4.56 3.70
N GLY A 26 -2.26 -5.24 4.78
CA GLY A 26 -1.33 -4.76 5.79
C GLY A 26 -1.93 -3.72 6.74
N TYR A 27 -1.21 -3.43 7.83
CA TYR A 27 -1.58 -2.35 8.73
C TYR A 27 -1.29 -0.99 8.10
N ARG A 28 -2.22 -0.04 8.25
CA ARG A 28 -2.20 1.25 7.55
C ARG A 28 -2.23 2.43 8.52
N ILE A 29 -1.65 3.54 8.09
CA ILE A 29 -1.75 4.83 8.80
C ILE A 29 -2.70 5.75 8.00
N PRO A 30 -3.90 6.05 8.51
CA PRO A 30 -4.84 6.92 7.82
C PRO A 30 -4.40 8.38 7.90
N LEU A 31 -4.40 9.05 6.76
CA LEU A 31 -3.95 10.44 6.60
C LEU A 31 -4.87 11.20 5.63
N ASN A 32 -4.78 12.53 5.67
CA ASN A 32 -5.44 13.44 4.74
C ASN A 32 -4.60 14.72 4.58
N ILE A 33 -5.08 15.70 3.81
CA ILE A 33 -4.37 16.97 3.55
C ILE A 33 -4.08 17.80 4.81
N SER A 34 -4.88 17.67 5.85
CA SER A 34 -4.70 18.37 7.14
C SER A 34 -3.85 17.60 8.15
N SER A 35 -3.44 16.36 7.82
CA SER A 35 -2.67 15.52 8.73
C SER A 35 -1.21 15.97 8.80
N THR A 36 -0.66 16.05 10.01
CA THR A 36 0.81 16.12 10.18
C THR A 36 1.41 14.82 9.69
N PHE A 37 2.41 14.89 8.80
CA PHE A 37 3.03 13.67 8.27
C PHE A 37 3.75 12.91 9.40
N PRO A 38 3.56 11.57 9.54
CA PRO A 38 4.17 10.82 10.62
C PRO A 38 5.70 10.79 10.51
N ASN A 39 6.39 10.62 11.66
CA ASN A 39 7.83 10.46 11.67
C ASN A 39 8.27 9.02 11.28
N LEU A 40 9.58 8.82 11.10
CA LEU A 40 10.17 7.56 10.64
C LEU A 40 9.91 6.34 11.53
N TYR A 41 9.60 6.54 12.82
CA TYR A 41 9.21 5.43 13.69
C TYR A 41 7.93 4.75 13.19
N TYR A 42 6.98 5.54 12.67
CA TYR A 42 5.71 5.05 12.16
C TYR A 42 5.75 4.71 10.67
N THR A 43 6.35 5.56 9.85
CA THR A 43 6.40 5.34 8.40
C THR A 43 7.37 4.23 8.00
N LYS A 44 8.29 3.86 8.90
CA LYS A 44 9.50 3.07 8.61
C LYS A 44 10.37 3.78 7.55
N THR A 45 11.38 3.07 7.06
CA THR A 45 12.28 3.54 6.00
C THR A 45 11.52 3.67 4.67
N PRO A 46 11.69 4.77 3.91
CA PRO A 46 11.08 4.90 2.60
C PRO A 46 11.63 3.83 1.62
N PRO A 47 10.78 3.19 0.80
CA PRO A 47 11.22 2.19 -0.18
C PRO A 47 11.98 2.78 -1.38
N CYS A 48 11.87 4.09 -1.61
CA CYS A 48 12.54 4.81 -2.70
C CYS A 48 12.64 6.31 -2.40
N TYR A 49 13.39 7.02 -3.25
CA TYR A 49 13.55 8.47 -3.21
C TYR A 49 13.10 9.08 -4.54
N ASP A 50 12.69 10.35 -4.51
CA ASP A 50 12.28 11.09 -5.70
C ASP A 50 13.50 11.46 -6.59
N ALA A 51 13.27 12.19 -7.67
CA ALA A 51 14.28 12.51 -8.69
C ALA A 51 15.52 13.27 -8.17
N ASP A 52 15.41 13.93 -7.01
CA ASP A 52 16.54 14.58 -6.34
C ASP A 52 17.49 13.59 -5.64
N GLY A 53 17.10 12.32 -5.54
CA GLY A 53 17.86 11.25 -4.88
C GLY A 53 17.82 11.31 -3.35
N THR A 54 17.10 12.25 -2.75
CA THR A 54 17.10 12.49 -1.29
C THR A 54 15.72 12.63 -0.67
N SER A 55 14.73 13.09 -1.43
CA SER A 55 13.37 13.27 -0.93
C SER A 55 12.66 11.92 -0.78
N PRO A 56 12.16 11.57 0.42
CA PRO A 56 11.62 10.25 0.68
C PRO A 56 10.27 10.04 0.00
N VAL A 57 10.08 8.87 -0.59
CA VAL A 57 8.82 8.48 -1.22
C VAL A 57 8.31 7.16 -0.62
N PHE A 58 7.07 7.19 -0.17
CA PHE A 58 6.37 6.08 0.49
C PHE A 58 5.24 5.54 -0.41
N ILE A 59 4.73 4.37 -0.01
CA ILE A 59 3.62 3.68 -0.65
C ILE A 59 2.33 3.92 0.15
N GLY A 60 1.21 4.10 -0.53
CA GLY A 60 -0.08 4.30 0.12
C GLY A 60 -1.25 3.94 -0.78
N SER A 61 -2.45 4.11 -0.25
CA SER A 61 -3.70 3.86 -0.95
C SER A 61 -4.62 5.07 -0.85
N ALA A 62 -4.88 5.75 -1.96
CA ALA A 62 -5.80 6.87 -2.05
C ALA A 62 -7.25 6.38 -2.12
N ILE A 63 -8.13 6.97 -1.30
CA ILE A 63 -9.54 6.61 -1.21
C ILE A 63 -10.35 7.57 -2.09
N PHE A 64 -11.00 7.02 -3.11
CA PHE A 64 -11.99 7.70 -3.94
C PHE A 64 -13.40 7.24 -3.52
N ASN A 65 -14.44 7.78 -4.17
CA ASN A 65 -15.84 7.49 -3.79
C ASN A 65 -16.18 6.00 -3.90
N ASN A 66 -15.77 5.35 -4.99
CA ASN A 66 -16.13 3.95 -5.31
C ASN A 66 -14.91 3.06 -5.58
N SER A 67 -13.70 3.57 -5.35
CA SER A 67 -12.45 2.87 -5.64
C SER A 67 -11.36 3.24 -4.64
N VAL A 68 -10.34 2.40 -4.55
CA VAL A 68 -9.14 2.65 -3.74
C VAL A 68 -7.93 2.37 -4.62
N HIS A 69 -7.05 3.34 -4.79
CA HIS A 69 -5.93 3.24 -5.72
C HIS A 69 -4.59 3.29 -4.99
N PRO A 70 -3.67 2.35 -5.23
CA PRO A 70 -2.28 2.49 -4.82
C PRO A 70 -1.68 3.79 -5.37
N CYS A 71 -0.92 4.49 -4.54
CA CYS A 71 -0.43 5.83 -4.81
C CYS A 71 1.00 6.05 -4.31
N LYS A 72 1.65 7.06 -4.89
CA LYS A 72 2.89 7.64 -4.41
C LYS A 72 2.56 8.61 -3.26
N VAL A 73 3.24 8.47 -2.12
CA VAL A 73 3.09 9.35 -0.95
C VAL A 73 4.43 10.04 -0.68
N ALA A 74 4.49 11.34 -0.92
CA ALA A 74 5.72 12.11 -0.99
C ALA A 74 5.59 13.41 -0.17
N PRO A 75 6.11 13.47 1.07
CA PRO A 75 5.88 14.57 2.01
C PRO A 75 6.37 15.94 1.53
N HIS A 76 7.31 15.96 0.59
CA HIS A 76 7.85 17.17 -0.03
C HIS A 76 6.95 17.73 -1.15
N LEU A 77 5.95 16.98 -1.60
CA LEU A 77 4.97 17.44 -2.59
C LEU A 77 3.73 18.04 -1.92
N ASN A 78 3.04 18.92 -2.64
CA ASN A 78 1.75 19.46 -2.23
C ASN A 78 0.70 19.25 -3.35
N PRO A 79 -0.38 18.47 -3.13
CA PRO A 79 -0.64 17.64 -1.94
C PRO A 79 0.39 16.51 -1.79
N VAL A 80 0.38 15.78 -0.66
CA VAL A 80 1.35 14.71 -0.38
C VAL A 80 1.11 13.45 -1.23
N CYS A 81 -0.14 13.22 -1.65
CA CYS A 81 -0.57 12.00 -2.34
C CYS A 81 -0.69 12.23 -3.86
N ARG A 82 -0.12 11.32 -4.66
CA ARG A 82 -0.15 11.33 -6.13
C ARG A 82 -0.61 9.97 -6.66
N VAL A 83 -1.63 9.97 -7.51
CA VAL A 83 -2.29 8.74 -8.00
C VAL A 83 -2.14 8.64 -9.52
N PRO A 84 -1.64 7.52 -10.07
CA PRO A 84 -1.74 7.24 -11.50
C PRO A 84 -3.19 6.88 -11.85
N TYR A 85 -3.89 7.78 -12.54
CA TYR A 85 -5.30 7.58 -12.87
C TYR A 85 -5.71 8.35 -14.13
N GLY A 86 -6.33 7.66 -15.08
CA GLY A 86 -6.94 8.27 -16.27
C GLY A 86 -5.95 8.93 -17.23
N GLY A 87 -4.70 8.45 -17.30
CA GLY A 87 -3.63 9.02 -18.12
C GLY A 87 -2.81 10.12 -17.44
N SER A 88 -3.17 10.50 -16.20
CA SER A 88 -2.56 11.63 -15.49
C SER A 88 -1.99 11.24 -14.13
N GLU A 89 -1.03 12.04 -13.66
CA GLU A 89 -0.66 12.09 -12.25
C GLU A 89 -1.67 12.97 -11.50
N VAL A 90 -2.64 12.33 -10.86
CA VAL A 90 -3.70 13.02 -10.12
C VAL A 90 -3.20 13.45 -8.74
N GLU A 91 -3.37 14.73 -8.45
CA GLU A 91 -3.19 15.31 -7.12
C GLU A 91 -4.36 14.94 -6.22
N HIS A 92 -4.15 14.06 -5.23
CA HIS A 92 -5.23 13.60 -4.36
C HIS A 92 -5.31 14.42 -3.07
N HIS A 93 -6.42 15.12 -2.88
CA HIS A 93 -6.68 15.97 -1.71
C HIS A 93 -7.51 15.27 -0.61
N GLY A 94 -8.01 14.06 -0.88
CA GLY A 94 -8.85 13.29 0.04
C GLY A 94 -8.07 12.48 1.07
N ARG A 95 -8.76 11.51 1.68
CA ARG A 95 -8.12 10.54 2.58
C ARG A 95 -7.24 9.59 1.79
N TYR A 96 -6.10 9.25 2.36
CA TYR A 96 -5.21 8.19 1.88
C TYR A 96 -4.63 7.43 3.07
N ASP A 97 -4.30 6.17 2.85
CA ASP A 97 -3.81 5.28 3.89
C ASP A 97 -2.37 4.86 3.55
N LEU A 98 -1.38 5.36 4.30
CA LEU A 98 0.04 5.01 4.13
C LEU A 98 0.27 3.55 4.55
N LEU A 99 1.07 2.82 3.77
CA LEU A 99 1.55 1.48 4.12
C LEU A 99 3.02 1.57 4.51
N PRO A 100 3.37 1.34 5.79
CA PRO A 100 4.77 1.23 6.18
C PRO A 100 5.39 0.00 5.51
N PHE A 101 6.39 0.22 4.65
CA PHE A 101 7.14 -0.88 4.04
C PHE A 101 7.99 -1.56 5.10
N ASP A 102 7.93 -2.89 5.15
CA ASP A 102 8.67 -3.70 6.09
C ASP A 102 9.43 -4.81 5.37
N PRO A 103 10.77 -4.73 5.26
CA PRO A 103 11.54 -5.74 4.54
C PRO A 103 11.56 -7.10 5.26
N GLU A 104 11.17 -7.20 6.54
CA GLU A 104 11.07 -8.49 7.24
C GLU A 104 9.83 -9.27 6.81
N THR A 105 8.75 -8.58 6.45
CA THR A 105 7.46 -9.19 6.11
C THR A 105 7.01 -8.95 4.67
N MET A 106 7.67 -8.07 3.93
CA MET A 106 7.34 -7.73 2.54
C MET A 106 8.57 -7.77 1.64
N GLU A 107 8.36 -8.09 0.36
CA GLU A 107 9.40 -8.12 -0.66
C GLU A 107 8.87 -7.59 -2.00
N TRP A 108 9.76 -6.93 -2.75
CA TRP A 108 9.49 -6.55 -4.13
C TRP A 108 9.83 -7.74 -5.03
N VAL A 109 8.84 -8.23 -5.79
CA VAL A 109 9.00 -9.37 -6.68
C VAL A 109 8.92 -8.90 -8.13
N PRO A 110 9.93 -9.19 -8.98
CA PRO A 110 9.88 -8.84 -10.40
C PRO A 110 8.68 -9.47 -11.11
N THR A 111 8.00 -8.69 -11.94
CA THR A 111 6.90 -9.19 -12.78
C THR A 111 6.76 -8.39 -14.08
N SER A 112 5.77 -8.76 -14.90
CA SER A 112 5.45 -8.09 -16.15
C SER A 112 4.00 -8.37 -16.56
N LEU A 113 3.47 -7.53 -17.45
CA LEU A 113 2.21 -7.74 -18.16
C LEU A 113 0.99 -7.89 -17.23
N GLY A 114 0.98 -7.20 -16.09
CA GLY A 114 -0.07 -7.29 -15.08
C GLY A 114 -0.06 -8.58 -14.26
N ARG A 115 0.88 -9.50 -14.51
CA ARG A 115 0.85 -10.85 -13.93
C ARG A 115 1.18 -10.83 -12.44
N ILE A 116 0.47 -11.66 -11.69
CA ILE A 116 0.87 -12.02 -10.33
C ILE A 116 1.88 -13.18 -10.42
N PRO A 117 3.10 -13.02 -9.88
CA PRO A 117 4.10 -14.09 -9.92
C PRO A 117 3.62 -15.37 -9.21
N ASN A 118 3.97 -16.53 -9.78
CA ASN A 118 3.56 -17.83 -9.24
C ASN A 118 3.95 -18.00 -7.78
N LYS A 119 3.01 -18.53 -6.97
CA LYS A 119 3.18 -18.80 -5.53
C LYS A 119 3.52 -17.57 -4.69
N ARG A 120 3.28 -16.35 -5.19
CA ARG A 120 3.40 -15.11 -4.41
C ARG A 120 2.05 -14.62 -3.93
N ASP A 121 2.09 -13.85 -2.85
CA ASP A 121 0.92 -13.27 -2.21
C ASP A 121 1.01 -11.74 -2.27
N PRO A 122 0.41 -11.09 -3.28
CA PRO A 122 0.58 -9.66 -3.49
C PRO A 122 -0.18 -8.84 -2.43
N VAL A 123 0.48 -7.80 -1.91
CA VAL A 123 -0.11 -6.90 -0.92
C VAL A 123 -1.23 -6.10 -1.58
N GLN A 124 -2.46 -6.31 -1.10
CA GLN A 124 -3.63 -5.63 -1.66
C GLN A 124 -3.55 -4.13 -1.35
N GLY A 125 -3.59 -3.33 -2.41
CA GLY A 125 -3.54 -1.88 -2.31
C GLY A 125 -4.85 -1.17 -2.60
N GLY A 126 -5.83 -1.88 -3.15
CA GLY A 126 -7.18 -1.38 -3.33
C GLY A 126 -7.93 -2.11 -4.43
N TYR A 127 -8.82 -1.41 -5.09
CA TYR A 127 -9.69 -1.93 -6.13
C TYR A 127 -10.19 -0.81 -7.05
N GLU A 128 -10.45 -1.16 -8.32
CA GLU A 128 -11.16 -0.33 -9.29
C GLU A 128 -12.66 -0.27 -8.98
N GLU A 129 -13.41 0.64 -9.60
CA GLU A 129 -14.87 0.80 -9.39
C GLU A 129 -15.68 -0.48 -9.67
N ASN A 130 -15.20 -1.32 -10.59
CA ASN A 130 -15.79 -2.61 -10.92
C ASN A 130 -15.41 -3.73 -9.93
N GLY A 131 -14.67 -3.42 -8.86
CA GLY A 131 -14.19 -4.37 -7.85
C GLY A 131 -12.92 -5.12 -8.24
N ALA A 132 -12.32 -4.87 -9.41
CA ALA A 132 -11.08 -5.52 -9.80
C ALA A 132 -9.92 -5.09 -8.87
N LYS A 133 -9.19 -6.08 -8.34
CA LYS A 133 -8.15 -5.84 -7.34
C LYS A 133 -6.96 -5.05 -7.92
N LEU A 134 -6.41 -4.18 -7.09
CA LEU A 134 -5.19 -3.45 -7.34
C LEU A 134 -4.15 -3.77 -6.27
N TYR A 135 -2.89 -3.86 -6.70
CA TYR A 135 -1.75 -4.20 -5.86
C TYR A 135 -0.70 -3.10 -5.94
N HIS A 136 0.10 -2.97 -4.87
CA HIS A 136 1.23 -2.06 -4.83
C HIS A 136 2.31 -2.54 -5.81
N ALA A 137 2.78 -1.63 -6.66
CA ALA A 137 3.84 -1.90 -7.61
C ALA A 137 4.88 -0.78 -7.60
N MET A 138 6.04 -1.06 -8.16
CA MET A 138 7.12 -0.09 -8.32
C MET A 138 7.74 -0.26 -9.70
N ALA A 139 7.94 0.85 -10.40
CA ALA A 139 8.58 0.86 -11.71
C ALA A 139 9.61 1.99 -11.81
N THR A 140 10.54 1.85 -12.75
CA THR A 140 11.57 2.87 -12.99
C THR A 140 11.17 3.76 -14.15
N VAL A 141 11.04 5.06 -13.91
CA VAL A 141 10.81 6.09 -14.93
C VAL A 141 12.00 7.05 -14.92
N ARG A 142 12.71 7.16 -16.04
CA ARG A 142 13.90 8.04 -16.17
C ARG A 142 14.91 7.87 -15.01
N ALA A 143 15.22 6.61 -14.69
CA ALA A 143 16.09 6.19 -13.58
C ALA A 143 15.57 6.45 -12.15
N VAL A 144 14.34 6.94 -11.99
CA VAL A 144 13.68 7.13 -10.69
C VAL A 144 12.75 5.95 -10.40
N ARG A 145 12.84 5.35 -9.21
CA ARG A 145 11.89 4.31 -8.77
C ARG A 145 10.63 4.99 -8.24
N VAL A 146 9.49 4.67 -8.84
CA VAL A 146 8.22 5.33 -8.55
C VAL A 146 7.19 4.27 -8.11
N PRO A 147 6.56 4.43 -6.93
CA PRO A 147 5.43 3.61 -6.53
C PRO A 147 4.19 3.86 -7.39
N GLY A 148 3.38 2.83 -7.56
CA GLY A 148 2.12 2.92 -8.27
C GLY A 148 1.28 1.66 -8.10
N LYS A 149 0.47 1.37 -9.12
CA LYS A 149 -0.51 0.28 -9.10
C LYS A 149 -0.27 -0.73 -10.21
N THR A 150 -0.54 -2.00 -9.93
CA THR A 150 -0.66 -3.08 -10.93
C THR A 150 -1.92 -3.89 -10.67
N GLY A 151 -2.41 -4.56 -11.71
CA GLY A 151 -3.49 -5.52 -11.63
C GLY A 151 -3.51 -6.36 -12.91
N GLU A 152 -4.08 -7.56 -12.87
CA GLU A 152 -4.13 -8.45 -14.03
C GLU A 152 -4.83 -7.80 -15.24
N HIS A 153 -5.81 -6.93 -14.96
CA HIS A 153 -6.55 -6.17 -15.96
C HIS A 153 -5.84 -4.91 -16.48
N LEU A 154 -4.77 -4.44 -15.81
CA LEU A 154 -4.02 -3.25 -16.22
C LEU A 154 -2.91 -3.55 -17.24
N GLY A 155 -2.45 -4.80 -17.31
CA GLY A 155 -1.39 -5.20 -18.24
C GLY A 155 0.00 -4.60 -17.95
N GLY A 156 0.18 -3.92 -16.83
CA GLY A 156 1.45 -3.30 -16.43
C GLY A 156 1.39 -2.64 -15.05
N CYS A 157 2.48 -1.93 -14.72
CA CYS A 157 2.56 -1.03 -13.57
C CYS A 157 2.30 0.40 -14.04
N ASN A 158 1.27 1.02 -13.49
CA ASN A 158 0.96 2.42 -13.72
C ASN A 158 1.55 3.24 -12.59
N VAL A 159 2.33 4.27 -12.91
CA VAL A 159 3.01 5.15 -11.93
C VAL A 159 2.79 6.62 -12.26
N ALA A 160 2.68 7.44 -11.23
CA ALA A 160 2.47 8.88 -11.35
C ALA A 160 3.81 9.63 -11.26
N PHE A 161 4.28 10.20 -12.37
CA PHE A 161 5.55 10.91 -12.40
C PHE A 161 5.55 12.01 -13.47
N GLY A 162 6.08 13.19 -13.13
CA GLY A 162 6.23 14.29 -14.09
C GLY A 162 4.91 14.82 -14.65
N CYS A 163 3.84 14.80 -13.86
CA CYS A 163 2.47 15.19 -14.24
C CYS A 163 1.75 14.20 -15.18
N GLU A 164 2.35 13.03 -15.47
CA GLU A 164 1.79 12.01 -16.36
C GLU A 164 1.59 10.67 -15.64
N GLU A 165 0.67 9.84 -16.15
CA GLU A 165 0.63 8.42 -15.85
C GLU A 165 1.53 7.66 -16.82
N HIS A 166 2.55 6.98 -16.31
CA HIS A 166 3.40 6.09 -17.10
C HIS A 166 2.99 4.63 -16.90
N ILE A 167 2.84 3.90 -18.01
CA ILE A 167 2.50 2.47 -17.99
C ILE A 167 3.74 1.65 -18.37
N ILE A 168 4.28 0.92 -17.40
CA ILE A 168 5.46 0.07 -17.56
C ILE A 168 5.01 -1.39 -17.62
N THR A 169 5.06 -1.97 -18.82
CA THR A 169 4.53 -3.33 -19.06
C THR A 169 5.52 -4.44 -18.69
N ARG A 170 6.82 -4.14 -18.55
CA ARG A 170 7.88 -5.12 -18.24
C ARG A 170 8.94 -4.52 -17.34
N GLY A 171 9.61 -5.36 -16.55
CA GLY A 171 10.74 -4.94 -15.71
C GLY A 171 10.34 -4.10 -14.50
N TYR A 172 9.09 -4.23 -14.04
CA TYR A 172 8.60 -3.62 -12.81
C TYR A 172 8.46 -4.68 -11.71
N GLU A 173 8.21 -4.24 -10.49
CA GLU A 173 8.08 -5.10 -9.32
C GLU A 173 6.69 -4.95 -8.69
N ILE A 174 6.17 -6.04 -8.14
CA ILE A 174 4.95 -6.06 -7.33
C ILE A 174 5.33 -6.34 -5.87
N LEU A 175 4.69 -5.64 -4.93
CA LEU A 175 4.91 -5.87 -3.50
C LEU A 175 4.17 -7.14 -3.07
N CYS A 176 4.88 -8.07 -2.45
CA CYS A 176 4.32 -9.31 -1.92
C CYS A 176 4.66 -9.49 -0.45
N TRP A 177 3.83 -10.24 0.26
CA TRP A 177 4.15 -10.75 1.59
C TRP A 177 5.27 -11.80 1.49
N ARG A 178 6.26 -11.69 2.37
CA ARG A 178 7.27 -12.73 2.59
C ARG A 178 6.63 -13.89 3.32
N ARG A 179 6.99 -15.10 2.93
CA ARG A 179 6.59 -16.36 3.57
C ARG A 179 7.82 -17.14 3.98
#